data_AF-A0A426Y1G0-F1
#
_entry.id   AF-A0A426Y1G0-F1
#
_cell.length_a   1.000
_cell.length_b   1.000
_cell.length_c   1.000
_cell.angle_alpha   90.00
_cell.angle_beta   90.00
_cell.angle_gamma   90.00
#
_symmetry.space_group_name_H-M   'P 1'
#
loop_
_entity.id
_entity.type
_entity.pdbx_description
1 polymer ?
#
loop_
_entity_poly.entity_id
_entity_poly.type
_entity_poly.pdbx_seq_one_letter_code
_entity_poly.pdbx_strand_id
1 'polypeptide(L)'
;VFNNLNITVHFNTEAMDVVSNSKGQMSGVLTKRVDTGEESVIDVKGLFYGIGHTPNSQLLEGQIELDSSGYILVKEGTAKTSVEGVFAAGDVQDHEWRQAITAAGSGCVAALSVERYLVANNLLVEFHQVICFTIIQSDITGLCYCEIQSDGYYYLTRRLVVVTVKT
;
A
#
# COMPACT_ATOMS: atom_id res chain seq x y z
N VAL A 1 -5.74 21.25 -19.83
CA VAL A 1 -6.50 21.92 -18.75
C VAL A 1 -7.15 23.20 -19.24
N PHE A 2 -6.39 24.18 -19.76
CA PHE A 2 -6.90 25.50 -20.16
C PHE A 2 -7.92 25.55 -21.31
N ASN A 3 -8.05 24.48 -22.10
CA ASN A 3 -8.99 24.42 -23.23
C ASN A 3 -10.35 23.80 -22.88
N ASN A 4 -10.62 23.50 -21.59
CA ASN A 4 -11.86 22.87 -21.17
C ASN A 4 -12.77 23.89 -20.48
N LEU A 5 -13.98 24.09 -21.02
CA LEU A 5 -14.97 25.05 -20.51
C LEU A 5 -15.51 24.72 -19.11
N ASN A 6 -15.40 23.46 -18.68
CA ASN A 6 -15.85 23.02 -17.35
C ASN A 6 -14.75 23.10 -16.29
N ILE A 7 -13.57 23.62 -16.63
CA ILE A 7 -12.44 23.70 -15.71
C ILE A 7 -12.01 25.15 -15.56
N THR A 8 -12.05 25.63 -14.31
CA THR A 8 -11.51 26.93 -13.92
C THR A 8 -10.25 26.70 -13.07
N VAL A 9 -9.14 27.34 -13.43
CA VAL A 9 -7.89 27.26 -12.68
C VAL A 9 -7.74 28.50 -11.82
N HIS A 10 -7.71 28.30 -10.50
CA HIS A 10 -7.45 29.34 -9.51
C HIS A 10 -5.96 29.34 -9.14
N PHE A 11 -5.16 30.15 -9.82
CA PHE A 11 -3.74 30.32 -9.49
C PHE A 11 -3.56 31.08 -8.17
N ASN A 12 -2.39 30.92 -7.53
CA ASN A 12 -2.01 31.60 -6.28
C ASN A 12 -3.08 31.46 -5.18
N THR A 13 -3.82 30.35 -5.16
CA THR A 13 -4.95 30.15 -4.27
C THR A 13 -4.68 28.91 -3.41
N GLU A 14 -4.75 29.08 -2.10
CA GLU A 14 -4.56 28.01 -1.11
C GLU A 14 -5.91 27.67 -0.48
N ALA A 15 -6.19 26.38 -0.29
CA ALA A 15 -7.37 25.92 0.45
C ALA A 15 -7.09 25.99 1.96
N MET A 16 -7.90 26.75 2.69
CA MET A 16 -7.74 27.00 4.12
C MET A 16 -8.59 26.07 4.97
N ASP A 17 -9.88 25.93 4.62
CA ASP A 17 -10.81 25.12 5.39
C ASP A 17 -11.96 24.61 4.53
N VAL A 18 -12.64 23.55 4.99
CA VAL A 18 -13.84 23.00 4.37
C VAL A 18 -15.09 23.59 5.03
N VAL A 19 -15.95 24.21 4.23
CA VAL A 19 -17.22 24.74 4.70
C VAL A 19 -18.29 23.64 4.63
N SER A 20 -19.01 23.41 5.72
CA SER A 20 -20.10 22.45 5.80
C SER A 20 -21.48 23.12 5.82
N ASN A 21 -22.48 22.45 5.24
CA ASN A 21 -23.88 22.84 5.36
C ASN A 21 -24.51 22.40 6.69
N SER A 22 -25.79 22.72 6.90
CA SER A 22 -26.56 22.35 8.10
C SER A 22 -26.72 20.84 8.34
N LYS A 23 -26.42 20.01 7.35
CA LYS A 23 -26.42 18.54 7.43
C LYS A 23 -25.03 17.96 7.69
N GLY A 24 -24.01 18.79 7.87
CA GLY A 24 -22.62 18.37 8.07
C GLY A 24 -21.92 17.89 6.80
N GLN A 25 -22.49 18.15 5.62
CA GLN A 25 -21.88 17.80 4.33
C GLN A 25 -21.08 18.99 3.79
N MET A 26 -20.01 18.71 3.05
CA MET A 26 -19.23 19.74 2.36
C MET A 26 -20.12 20.55 1.41
N SER A 27 -20.05 21.88 1.53
CA SER A 27 -20.74 22.84 0.66
C SER A 27 -19.81 23.88 0.05
N GLY A 28 -18.57 23.98 0.52
CA GLY A 28 -17.57 24.85 -0.11
C GLY A 28 -16.18 24.66 0.47
N VAL A 29 -15.24 25.41 -0.07
CA VAL A 29 -13.85 25.52 0.41
C VAL A 29 -13.57 26.98 0.67
N LEU A 30 -13.14 27.31 1.89
CA LEU A 30 -12.54 28.61 2.18
C LEU A 30 -11.15 28.62 1.55
N THR A 31 -10.90 29.62 0.73
CA THR A 31 -9.64 29.79 0.01
C THR A 31 -9.02 31.14 0.33
N LYS A 32 -7.70 31.19 0.27
CA LYS A 32 -6.92 32.41 0.44
C LYS A 32 -6.00 32.62 -0.75
N ARG A 33 -6.00 33.85 -1.27
CA ARG A 33 -5.05 34.27 -2.28
C ARG A 33 -3.69 34.56 -1.65
N VAL A 34 -2.63 33.94 -2.17
CA VAL A 34 -1.26 34.10 -1.67
C VAL A 34 -0.68 35.48 -2.00
N ASP A 35 -1.11 36.07 -3.11
CA ASP A 35 -0.62 37.37 -3.58
C ASP A 35 -1.31 38.57 -2.91
N THR A 36 -2.62 38.48 -2.64
CA THR A 36 -3.39 39.58 -2.02
C THR A 36 -3.74 39.35 -0.55
N GLY A 37 -3.69 38.11 -0.07
CA GLY A 37 -4.19 37.73 1.25
C GLY A 37 -5.71 37.67 1.37
N GLU A 38 -6.45 37.91 0.28
CA GLU A 38 -7.91 37.92 0.26
C GLU A 38 -8.49 36.51 0.46
N GLU A 39 -9.48 36.40 1.32
CA GLU A 39 -10.19 35.16 1.60
C GLU A 39 -11.55 35.13 0.90
N SER A 40 -11.90 33.98 0.31
CA SER A 40 -13.18 33.79 -0.36
C SER A 40 -13.64 32.34 -0.28
N VAL A 41 -14.96 32.11 -0.36
CA VAL A 41 -15.53 30.76 -0.36
C VAL A 41 -15.89 30.37 -1.78
N ILE A 42 -15.40 29.20 -2.21
CA ILE A 42 -15.80 28.58 -3.48
C ILE A 42 -16.87 27.52 -3.17
N ASP A 43 -18.07 27.70 -3.71
CA ASP A 43 -19.18 26.77 -3.51
C ASP A 43 -18.96 25.47 -4.31
N VAL A 44 -18.65 24.38 -3.61
CA VAL A 44 -18.37 23.06 -4.19
C VAL A 44 -18.83 21.95 -3.26
N LYS A 45 -19.21 20.80 -3.83
CA LYS A 45 -19.69 19.64 -3.07
C LYS A 45 -18.64 18.56 -2.83
N GLY A 46 -17.43 18.74 -3.37
CA GLY A 46 -16.34 17.78 -3.25
C GLY A 46 -14.99 18.44 -3.44
N LEU A 47 -13.99 17.91 -2.74
CA LEU A 47 -12.59 18.31 -2.79
C LEU A 47 -11.75 17.05 -2.98
N PHE A 48 -10.86 17.08 -3.97
CA PHE A 48 -9.96 15.97 -4.28
C PHE A 48 -8.53 16.47 -4.19
N TYR A 49 -7.71 15.85 -3.34
CA TYR A 49 -6.30 16.19 -3.22
C TYR A 49 -5.49 15.53 -4.34
N GLY A 50 -4.80 16.34 -5.13
CA GLY A 50 -3.95 15.92 -6.24
C GLY A 50 -2.47 16.31 -6.05
N ILE A 51 -1.96 16.29 -4.82
CA ILE A 51 -0.62 16.81 -4.47
C ILE A 51 0.51 15.77 -4.60
N GLY A 52 0.22 14.60 -5.15
CA GLY A 52 1.17 13.47 -5.18
C GLY A 52 1.04 12.58 -3.94
N HIS A 53 1.95 11.61 -3.82
CA HIS A 53 1.98 10.67 -2.69
C HIS A 53 3.42 10.59 -2.17
N THR A 54 3.58 10.44 -0.85
CA THR A 54 4.88 10.17 -0.22
C THR A 54 4.91 8.68 0.19
N PRO A 55 5.84 7.87 -0.32
CA PRO A 55 5.96 6.47 0.08
C PRO A 55 6.47 6.36 1.53
N ASN A 56 6.00 5.35 2.29
CA ASN A 56 6.46 5.10 3.66
C ASN A 56 7.80 4.34 3.68
N SER A 57 8.81 4.87 2.98
CA SER A 57 10.15 4.29 2.85
C SER A 57 11.19 4.93 3.77
N GLN A 58 10.81 5.95 4.56
CA GLN A 58 11.71 6.70 5.43
C GLN A 58 12.56 5.81 6.36
N LEU A 59 11.99 4.72 6.88
CA LEU A 59 12.70 3.77 7.74
C LEU A 59 13.82 3.00 7.03
N LEU A 60 13.84 3.02 5.69
CA LEU A 60 14.75 2.28 4.83
C LEU A 60 15.79 3.18 4.16
N GLU A 61 15.73 4.50 4.41
CA GLU A 61 16.70 5.46 3.91
C GLU A 61 18.13 5.08 4.34
N GLY A 62 19.06 5.10 3.38
CA GLY A 62 20.45 4.71 3.60
C GLY A 62 20.69 3.21 3.73
N GLN A 63 19.65 2.39 3.79
CA GLN A 63 19.74 0.92 3.84
C GLN A 63 19.41 0.28 2.48
N ILE A 64 18.48 0.87 1.73
CA ILE A 64 18.08 0.42 0.39
C ILE A 64 18.11 1.62 -0.56
N GLU A 65 18.39 1.38 -1.83
CA GLU A 65 18.37 2.43 -2.84
C GLU A 65 16.93 2.92 -3.08
N LEU A 66 16.74 4.23 -2.95
CA LEU A 66 15.49 4.92 -3.22
C LEU A 66 15.69 5.88 -4.40
N ASP A 67 14.61 6.17 -5.13
CA ASP A 67 14.61 7.24 -6.11
C ASP A 67 14.56 8.63 -5.45
N SER A 68 14.64 9.69 -6.26
CA SER A 68 14.57 11.07 -5.78
C SER A 68 13.25 11.45 -5.10
N SER A 69 12.20 10.66 -5.31
CA SER A 69 10.85 10.84 -4.75
C SER A 69 10.60 9.92 -3.54
N GLY A 70 11.59 9.13 -3.13
CA GLY A 70 11.53 8.21 -2.00
C GLY A 70 11.01 6.80 -2.32
N TYR A 71 10.70 6.46 -3.58
CA TYR A 71 10.23 5.09 -3.90
C TYR A 71 11.40 4.11 -3.90
N ILE A 72 11.15 2.88 -3.47
CA ILE A 72 12.17 1.82 -3.48
C ILE A 72 12.48 1.44 -4.93
N LEU A 73 13.75 1.51 -5.29
CA LEU A 73 14.20 1.06 -6.60
C LEU A 73 14.21 -0.48 -6.64
N VAL A 74 13.49 -1.03 -7.61
CA VAL A 74 13.47 -2.46 -7.91
C VAL A 74 13.99 -2.71 -9.31
N LYS A 75 14.61 -3.87 -9.53
CA LYS A 75 14.95 -4.29 -10.89
C LYS A 75 13.67 -4.55 -11.67
N GLU A 76 13.54 -3.91 -12.84
CA GLU A 76 12.37 -4.00 -13.71
C GLU A 76 11.89 -5.44 -13.92
N GLY A 77 10.57 -5.65 -13.79
CA GLY A 77 9.92 -6.95 -13.93
C GLY A 77 10.19 -7.92 -12.77
N THR A 78 10.82 -7.47 -11.68
CA THR A 78 11.11 -8.28 -10.49
C THR A 78 10.73 -7.53 -9.21
N ALA A 79 10.86 -8.20 -8.06
CA ALA A 79 10.67 -7.59 -6.73
C ALA A 79 12.01 -7.28 -6.02
N LYS A 80 13.15 -7.44 -6.70
CA LYS A 80 14.48 -7.36 -6.07
C LYS A 80 14.91 -5.90 -5.87
N THR A 81 15.33 -5.56 -4.66
CA THR A 81 15.92 -4.25 -4.34
C THR A 81 17.44 -4.27 -4.50
N SER A 82 18.12 -3.19 -4.10
CA SER A 82 19.58 -3.11 -4.07
C SER A 82 20.23 -4.04 -3.02
N VAL A 83 19.46 -4.54 -2.04
CA VAL A 83 19.97 -5.43 -0.99
C VAL A 83 19.48 -6.85 -1.22
N GLU A 84 20.42 -7.79 -1.29
CA GLU A 84 20.10 -9.20 -1.45
C GLU A 84 19.27 -9.74 -0.27
N GLY A 85 18.21 -10.49 -0.60
CA GLY A 85 17.26 -11.01 0.38
C GLY A 85 16.18 -10.02 0.81
N VAL A 86 16.22 -8.77 0.31
CA VAL A 86 15.17 -7.78 0.52
C VAL A 86 14.38 -7.59 -0.77
N PHE A 87 13.05 -7.58 -0.63
CA PHE A 87 12.12 -7.48 -1.75
C PHE A 87 11.06 -6.42 -1.45
N ALA A 88 10.62 -5.70 -2.48
CA ALA A 88 9.59 -4.67 -2.39
C ALA A 88 8.40 -4.99 -3.29
N ALA A 89 7.20 -4.61 -2.85
CA ALA A 89 5.95 -4.81 -3.57
C ALA A 89 4.94 -3.70 -3.23
N GLY A 90 3.98 -3.46 -4.13
CA GLY A 90 2.97 -2.43 -3.96
C GLY A 90 3.48 -1.01 -4.19
N ASP A 91 2.71 -0.04 -3.69
CA ASP A 91 2.90 1.39 -3.94
C ASP A 91 4.24 1.93 -3.45
N VAL A 92 4.94 1.25 -2.53
CA VAL A 92 6.27 1.68 -2.06
C VAL A 92 7.34 1.64 -3.16
N GLN A 93 7.11 0.87 -4.23
CA GLN A 93 7.96 0.80 -5.42
C GLN A 93 7.22 1.19 -6.72
N ASP A 94 5.88 1.32 -6.69
CA ASP A 94 5.05 1.68 -7.84
C ASP A 94 4.58 3.13 -7.75
N HIS A 95 5.25 4.02 -8.48
CA HIS A 95 4.86 5.43 -8.55
C HIS A 95 3.86 5.71 -9.68
N GLU A 96 3.59 4.77 -10.59
CA GLU A 96 2.82 4.98 -11.83
C GLU A 96 1.37 4.50 -11.71
N TRP A 97 1.15 3.25 -11.29
CA TRP A 97 -0.18 2.63 -11.37
C TRP A 97 -0.98 2.80 -10.09
N ARG A 98 -0.40 2.49 -8.93
CA ARG A 98 -1.00 2.68 -7.59
C ARG A 98 -2.43 2.13 -7.49
N GLN A 99 -2.63 0.92 -8.03
CA GLN A 99 -3.91 0.23 -7.99
C GLN A 99 -3.82 -0.95 -7.04
N ALA A 100 -4.90 -1.23 -6.31
CA ALA A 100 -4.97 -2.38 -5.43
C ALA A 100 -4.62 -3.70 -6.16
N ILE A 101 -5.02 -3.83 -7.43
CA ILE A 101 -4.73 -5.03 -8.23
C ILE A 101 -3.27 -5.13 -8.68
N THR A 102 -2.62 -4.00 -8.99
CA THR A 102 -1.18 -4.00 -9.33
C THR A 102 -0.33 -4.26 -8.09
N ALA A 103 -0.74 -3.73 -6.94
CA ALA A 103 -0.14 -4.03 -5.65
C ALA A 103 -0.28 -5.52 -5.27
N ALA A 104 -1.46 -6.12 -5.48
CA ALA A 104 -1.66 -7.55 -5.25
C ALA A 104 -0.77 -8.41 -6.18
N GLY A 105 -0.69 -8.05 -7.46
CA GLY A 105 0.15 -8.74 -8.44
C GLY A 105 1.64 -8.67 -8.07
N SER A 106 2.15 -7.48 -7.77
CA SER A 106 3.55 -7.31 -7.32
C SER A 106 3.83 -8.01 -5.99
N GLY A 107 2.85 -8.08 -5.08
CA GLY A 107 2.93 -8.87 -3.85
C GLY A 107 3.14 -10.35 -4.11
N CYS A 108 2.43 -10.93 -5.08
CA CYS A 108 2.64 -12.32 -5.51
C CYS A 108 4.05 -12.54 -6.08
N VAL A 109 4.52 -11.62 -6.93
CA VAL A 109 5.88 -11.67 -7.49
C VAL A 109 6.94 -11.62 -6.38
N ALA A 110 6.76 -10.75 -5.38
CA ALA A 110 7.67 -10.67 -4.23
C ALA A 110 7.66 -11.95 -3.39
N ALA A 111 6.48 -12.50 -3.08
CA ALA A 111 6.36 -13.75 -2.32
C ALA A 111 7.07 -14.92 -3.00
N LEU A 112 6.88 -15.10 -4.31
CA LEU A 112 7.56 -16.14 -5.09
C LEU A 112 9.07 -15.88 -5.21
N SER A 113 9.49 -14.61 -5.25
CA SER A 113 10.90 -14.24 -5.29
C SER A 113 11.59 -14.58 -3.96
N VAL A 114 10.92 -14.30 -2.85
CA VAL A 114 11.33 -14.67 -1.50
C VAL A 114 11.45 -16.18 -1.36
N GLU A 115 10.43 -16.94 -1.76
CA GLU A 115 10.44 -18.40 -1.70
C GLU A 115 11.67 -18.96 -2.43
N ARG A 116 11.87 -18.56 -3.69
CA ARG A 116 13.02 -18.98 -4.50
C ARG A 116 14.35 -18.62 -3.85
N TYR A 117 14.45 -17.43 -3.26
CA TYR A 117 15.65 -16.99 -2.56
C TYR A 117 15.94 -17.86 -1.33
N LEU A 118 14.91 -18.19 -0.54
CA LEU A 118 15.06 -19.03 0.64
C LEU A 118 15.46 -20.47 0.27
N VAL A 119 14.85 -21.05 -0.78
CA VAL A 119 15.22 -22.38 -1.30
C VAL A 119 16.68 -22.38 -1.76
N ALA A 120 17.06 -21.42 -2.61
CA ALA A 120 18.40 -21.38 -3.21
C ALA A 120 19.52 -21.20 -2.17
N ASN A 121 19.22 -20.53 -1.06
CA ASN A 121 20.17 -20.30 0.03
C ASN A 121 20.06 -21.34 1.17
N ASN A 122 19.23 -22.36 1.00
CA ASN A 122 18.99 -23.40 2.02
C ASN A 122 18.58 -22.80 3.39
N LEU A 123 17.77 -21.74 3.33
CA LEU A 123 17.26 -20.99 4.49
C LEU A 123 15.83 -21.39 4.87
N LEU A 124 15.21 -22.30 4.12
CA LEU A 124 13.92 -22.85 4.47
C LEU A 124 14.04 -23.73 5.70
N VAL A 125 13.23 -23.42 6.70
CA VAL A 125 13.01 -24.28 7.86
C VAL A 125 11.60 -24.85 7.72
N GLU A 126 11.52 -26.16 7.53
CA GLU A 126 10.25 -26.88 7.51
C GLU A 126 9.79 -27.10 8.95
N PHE A 127 8.61 -26.58 9.29
CA PHE A 127 7.94 -26.92 10.54
C PHE A 127 6.86 -27.95 10.26
N HIS A 128 7.09 -29.19 10.69
CA HIS A 128 6.04 -30.19 10.79
C HIS A 128 5.19 -29.86 12.03
N GLN A 129 3.99 -29.30 11.82
CA GLN A 129 3.03 -29.23 12.91
C GLN A 129 2.52 -30.63 13.22
N VAL A 130 2.80 -31.14 14.42
CA VAL A 130 2.10 -32.31 14.94
C VAL A 130 0.67 -31.86 15.22
N ILE A 131 -0.28 -32.29 14.39
CA ILE A 131 -1.70 -32.03 14.61
C ILE A 131 -2.10 -32.72 15.91
N CYS A 132 -2.29 -31.96 16.99
CA CYS A 132 -2.91 -32.48 18.21
C CYS A 132 -4.43 -32.40 18.04
N PHE A 133 -5.05 -33.51 17.63
CA PHE A 133 -6.49 -33.67 17.62
C PHE A 133 -6.99 -33.73 19.07
N THR A 134 -7.52 -32.63 19.61
CA THR A 134 -8.49 -32.71 20.71
C THR A 134 -9.87 -32.45 20.13
N ILE A 135 -10.64 -33.52 19.96
CA ILE A 135 -12.05 -33.48 19.56
C ILE A 135 -12.84 -32.93 20.76
N ILE A 136 -13.42 -31.74 20.63
CA ILE A 136 -14.53 -31.31 21.47
C ILE A 136 -15.81 -31.57 20.66
N GLN A 137 -16.59 -32.59 21.04
CA GLN A 137 -17.89 -32.87 20.42
C GLN A 137 -18.96 -31.88 20.93
N SER A 138 -19.50 -31.09 19.99
CA SER A 138 -20.91 -30.74 19.70
C SER A 138 -21.76 -29.99 20.77
N ASP A 139 -22.65 -29.01 20.49
CA ASP A 139 -23.61 -28.85 19.39
C ASP A 139 -24.20 -27.41 19.28
N ILE A 140 -24.72 -27.06 18.07
CA ILE A 140 -26.16 -26.86 17.73
C ILE A 140 -26.37 -26.08 16.40
N THR A 141 -25.38 -25.38 15.83
CA THR A 141 -25.49 -24.84 14.43
C THR A 141 -24.20 -24.88 13.60
N GLY A 142 -23.14 -25.54 14.08
CA GLY A 142 -21.81 -25.51 13.47
C GLY A 142 -21.64 -26.50 12.32
N LEU A 143 -21.50 -26.00 11.09
CA LEU A 143 -20.90 -26.71 9.97
C LEU A 143 -19.49 -27.19 10.36
N CYS A 144 -19.33 -28.50 10.53
CA CYS A 144 -18.04 -29.17 10.50
C CYS A 144 -17.64 -29.35 9.03
N TYR A 145 -16.59 -28.66 8.60
CA TYR A 145 -15.84 -29.08 7.42
C TYR A 145 -14.71 -30.01 7.86
N CYS A 146 -14.68 -31.20 7.25
CA CYS A 146 -13.67 -32.23 7.46
C CYS A 146 -12.58 -32.16 6.39
N GLU A 147 -11.38 -32.59 6.79
CA GLU A 147 -10.21 -33.00 5.98
C GLU A 147 -9.53 -31.96 5.07
N ILE A 148 -8.48 -31.33 5.60
CA ILE A 148 -7.28 -31.07 4.80
C ILE A 148 -6.34 -32.27 5.00
N GLN A 149 -6.39 -33.20 4.07
CA GLN A 149 -5.33 -34.19 3.86
C GLN A 149 -4.55 -33.76 2.62
N SER A 150 -3.63 -32.83 2.81
CA SER A 150 -2.52 -32.54 1.91
C SER A 150 -1.44 -31.93 2.77
N ASP A 151 -0.24 -32.50 2.75
CA ASP A 151 0.91 -32.13 3.58
C ASP A 151 1.19 -30.62 3.57
N GLY A 152 0.51 -29.89 4.45
CA GLY A 152 0.56 -28.44 4.53
C GLY A 152 1.79 -28.01 5.29
N TYR A 153 2.93 -27.92 4.60
CA TYR A 153 4.13 -27.30 5.13
C TYR A 153 3.88 -25.81 5.35
N TYR A 154 4.02 -25.35 6.60
CA TYR A 154 4.05 -23.92 6.91
C TYR A 154 5.50 -23.48 7.06
N TYR A 155 5.94 -22.54 6.21
CA TYR A 155 7.29 -22.00 6.24
C TYR A 155 7.33 -20.72 7.08
N LEU A 156 8.07 -20.74 8.19
CA LEU A 156 8.33 -19.58 9.04
C LEU A 156 9.83 -19.38 9.14
N THR A 157 10.34 -18.21 8.71
CA THR A 157 11.77 -17.89 8.77
C THR A 157 12.06 -16.78 9.78
N ARG A 158 13.20 -16.87 10.48
CA ARG A 158 13.61 -15.91 11.54
C ARG A 158 14.35 -14.67 11.02
N ARG A 159 14.52 -14.50 9.69
CA ARG A 159 15.37 -13.45 9.08
C ARG A 159 14.80 -12.83 7.80
N LEU A 160 13.49 -12.92 7.58
CA LEU A 160 12.85 -12.35 6.41
C LEU A 160 12.10 -11.07 6.78
N VAL A 161 12.49 -9.96 6.17
CA VAL A 161 11.72 -8.72 6.19
C VAL A 161 11.03 -8.60 4.84
N VAL A 162 9.76 -8.99 4.76
CA VAL A 162 8.91 -8.59 3.63
C VAL A 162 8.42 -7.19 3.97
N VAL A 163 8.95 -6.18 3.28
CA VAL A 163 8.45 -4.81 3.42
C VAL A 163 7.14 -4.72 2.65
N THR A 164 6.03 -4.99 3.33
CA THR A 164 4.70 -4.61 2.84
C THR A 164 4.30 -3.34 3.58
N VAL A 165 4.36 -2.21 2.88
CA VAL A 165 3.70 -1.00 3.38
C VAL A 165 2.23 -1.15 3.00
N LYS A 166 1.39 -1.39 3.99
CA LYS A 166 -0.06 -1.25 3.82
C LYS A 166 -0.35 0.26 3.68
N THR A 167 -1.02 0.63 2.59
CA THR A 167 -1.62 1.96 2.38
C THR A 167 -2.52 2.34 3.54
#